data_AF-A0A163UNQ0-F1
#
_entry.id   AF-A0A163UNQ0-F1
#
_cell.length_a   1.000
_cell.length_b   1.000
_cell.length_c   1.000
_cell.angle_alpha   90.00
_cell.angle_beta   90.00
_cell.angle_gamma   90.00
#
_symmetry.space_group_name_H-M   'P 1'
#
loop_
_entity.id
_entity.type
_entity.pdbx_description
1 polymer ?
#
loop_
_entity_poly.entity_id
_entity_poly.type
_entity_poly.pdbx_seq_one_letter_code
_entity_poly.pdbx_strand_id
1 'polypeptide(L)'
;MQNEIADGQAQLLIIEGFLLFHFTELLDLADLKIYVDCPPEERLLRRIPSFTKWGIAEEDVSAYASFVAYRHAQYVEPTKWHADMVVNGLCTHKGGEVVLEWIRTRLLRQEENRDRG
;
A
#
# COMPACT_ATOMS: atom_id res chain seq x y z
N MET A 1 2.09 -16.17 8.57
CA MET A 1 3.06 -15.73 7.55
C MET A 1 4.21 -15.11 8.33
N GLN A 2 5.32 -15.82 8.44
CA GLN A 2 6.49 -15.35 9.19
C GLN A 2 7.15 -14.24 8.36
N ASN A 3 7.21 -13.03 8.90
CA ASN A 3 8.09 -11.99 8.38
C ASN A 3 9.51 -12.31 8.86
N GLU A 4 10.14 -13.29 8.22
CA GLU A 4 11.58 -13.46 8.33
C GLU A 4 12.24 -12.34 7.53
N ILE A 5 12.83 -11.38 8.23
CA ILE A 5 13.83 -10.51 7.60
C ILE A 5 15.01 -11.43 7.34
N ALA A 6 15.13 -11.91 6.10
CA ALA A 6 16.27 -12.71 5.68
C ALA A 6 17.56 -11.93 6.03
N ASP A 7 18.54 -12.64 6.60
CA ASP A 7 19.88 -12.16 7.01
C ASP A 7 20.77 -11.76 5.81
N GLY A 8 20.15 -11.24 4.75
CA GLY A 8 20.78 -10.76 3.53
C GLY A 8 20.59 -9.26 3.38
N GLN A 9 21.51 -8.62 2.67
CA GLN A 9 21.35 -7.23 2.23
C GLN A 9 20.15 -7.15 1.28
N ALA A 10 18.99 -6.72 1.79
CA ALA A 10 17.82 -6.49 0.96
C ALA A 10 18.07 -5.27 0.05
N GLN A 11 18.02 -5.48 -1.27
CA GLN A 11 18.13 -4.39 -2.25
C GLN A 11 16.81 -3.60 -2.40
N LEU A 12 15.70 -4.13 -1.88
CA LEU A 12 14.37 -3.54 -1.94
C LEU A 12 13.64 -3.74 -0.61
N LEU A 13 13.10 -2.65 -0.06
CA LEU A 13 12.21 -2.67 1.10
C LEU A 13 10.83 -2.15 0.66
N ILE A 14 9.80 -2.97 0.84
CA ILE A 14 8.41 -2.57 0.63
C ILE A 14 7.75 -2.44 2.00
N ILE A 15 7.24 -1.26 2.30
CA ILE A 15 6.46 -0.99 3.51
C ILE A 15 5.01 -0.77 3.07
N GLU A 16 4.08 -1.56 3.61
CA GLU A 16 2.64 -1.42 3.35
C GLU A 16 1.87 -1.00 4.61
N GLY A 17 0.78 -0.25 4.40
CA GLY A 17 -0.09 0.18 5.49
C GLY A 17 -0.91 1.42 5.11
N PHE A 18 -2.17 1.45 5.55
CA PHE A 18 -3.11 2.52 5.18
C PHE A 18 -2.86 3.86 5.89
N LEU A 19 -1.94 3.91 6.87
CA LEU A 19 -1.57 5.13 7.60
C LEU A 19 -0.11 5.56 7.39
N LEU A 20 0.66 4.89 6.53
CA LEU A 20 2.09 5.18 6.37
C LEU A 20 2.37 6.65 6.05
N PHE A 21 1.47 7.29 5.29
CA PHE A 21 1.62 8.66 4.84
C PHE A 21 1.36 9.73 5.91
N HIS A 22 1.03 9.32 7.15
CA HIS A 22 1.03 10.21 8.31
C HIS A 22 2.40 10.41 8.95
N PHE A 23 3.36 9.51 8.67
CA PHE A 23 4.68 9.53 9.29
C PHE A 23 5.68 10.18 8.34
N THR A 24 6.01 11.45 8.59
CA THR A 24 6.88 12.23 7.69
C THR A 24 8.27 11.60 7.61
N GLU A 25 8.75 11.03 8.70
CA GLU A 25 10.03 10.34 8.80
C GLU A 25 10.11 9.14 7.84
N LEU A 26 8.99 8.45 7.58
CA LEU A 26 8.95 7.36 6.61
C LEU A 26 8.92 7.89 5.16
N LEU A 27 8.24 9.02 4.94
CA LEU A 27 8.14 9.63 3.62
C LEU A 27 9.49 10.19 3.16
N ASP A 28 10.25 10.77 4.08
CA ASP A 28 11.58 11.33 3.80
C ASP A 28 12.61 10.24 3.44
N LEU A 29 12.41 9.02 3.92
CA LEU A 29 13.27 7.86 3.62
C LEU A 29 12.86 7.12 2.35
N ALA A 30 11.65 7.34 1.84
CA ALA A 30 11.11 6.57 0.72
C ALA A 30 11.57 7.11 -0.64
N ASP A 31 12.21 6.27 -1.46
CA ASP A 31 12.51 6.59 -2.86
C ASP A 31 11.24 6.70 -3.74
N LEU A 32 10.16 5.99 -3.39
CA LEU A 32 8.89 5.99 -4.13
C LEU A 32 7.70 5.77 -3.18
N LYS A 33 6.71 6.67 -3.26
CA LYS A 33 5.49 6.67 -2.45
C LYS A 33 4.29 6.36 -3.34
N ILE A 34 3.61 5.23 -3.08
CA ILE A 34 2.48 4.76 -3.88
C ILE A 34 1.21 4.75 -3.03
N TYR A 35 0.14 5.36 -3.54
CA TYR A 35 -1.21 5.22 -2.99
C TYR A 35 -2.05 4.34 -3.91
N VAL A 36 -2.67 3.30 -3.36
CA VAL A 36 -3.59 2.43 -4.12
C VAL A 36 -5.01 2.91 -3.88
N ASP A 37 -5.59 3.58 -4.88
CA ASP A 37 -6.94 4.10 -4.82
C ASP A 37 -7.94 3.03 -5.26
N CYS A 38 -8.86 2.65 -4.38
CA CYS A 38 -9.81 1.57 -4.63
C CYS A 38 -11.19 1.99 -4.10
N PRO A 39 -12.26 1.82 -4.91
CA PRO A 39 -13.62 2.14 -4.47
C PRO A 39 -13.95 1.48 -3.12
N PRO A 40 -14.63 2.18 -2.20
CA PRO A 40 -15.00 1.63 -0.89
C PRO A 40 -15.75 0.30 -0.97
N GLU A 41 -16.61 0.13 -1.99
CA GLU A 41 -17.41 -1.07 -2.21
C GLU A 41 -16.50 -2.29 -2.49
N GLU A 42 -15.49 -2.12 -3.34
CA GLU A 42 -14.52 -3.17 -3.63
C GLU A 42 -13.70 -3.56 -2.39
N ARG A 43 -13.31 -2.56 -1.58
CA ARG A 43 -12.58 -2.82 -0.33
C ARG A 43 -13.43 -3.57 0.68
N LEU A 44 -14.71 -3.21 0.79
CA LEU A 44 -15.66 -3.86 1.69
C LEU A 44 -15.93 -5.31 1.26
N LEU A 45 -16.13 -5.57 -0.04
CA LEU A 45 -16.33 -6.92 -0.59
C LEU A 45 -15.19 -7.87 -0.23
N ARG A 46 -13.94 -7.40 -0.26
CA ARG A 46 -12.77 -8.20 0.16
C ARG A 46 -12.72 -8.43 1.67
N ARG A 47 -13.32 -7.55 2.46
CA ARG A 47 -13.29 -7.61 3.92
C ARG A 47 -14.40 -8.49 4.50
N ILE A 48 -15.57 -8.56 3.86
CA ILE A 48 -16.73 -9.35 4.30
C ILE A 48 -16.36 -10.79 4.72
N PRO A 49 -15.57 -11.57 3.95
CA PRO A 49 -15.19 -12.93 4.35
C PRO A 49 -14.45 -13.00 5.71
N SER A 50 -13.70 -11.94 6.06
CA SER A 50 -13.02 -11.85 7.36
C SER A 50 -14.02 -11.65 8.50
N PHE A 51 -15.05 -10.82 8.29
CA PHE A 51 -16.11 -10.59 9.28
C PHE A 51 -16.93 -11.85 9.53
N THR A 52 -17.29 -12.57 8.47
CA THR A 52 -17.95 -13.88 8.58
C THR A 52 -17.08 -14.86 9.36
N LYS A 53 -15.78 -14.92 9.07
CA LYS A 53 -14.83 -15.78 9.81
C LYS A 53 -14.70 -15.40 11.29
N TRP A 54 -14.89 -14.13 11.64
CA TRP A 54 -14.86 -13.63 13.01
C TRP A 54 -16.21 -13.68 13.72
N GLY A 55 -17.26 -14.18 13.07
CA GLY A 55 -18.59 -14.30 13.65
C GLY A 55 -19.30 -12.95 13.88
N ILE A 56 -18.95 -11.92 13.10
CA ILE A 56 -19.61 -10.62 13.18
C ILE A 56 -20.95 -10.69 12.44
N ALA A 57 -22.02 -10.19 13.07
CA ALA A 57 -23.35 -10.14 12.48
C ALA A 57 -23.42 -9.16 11.30
N GLU A 58 -24.28 -9.43 10.32
CA GLU A 58 -24.40 -8.59 9.13
C GLU A 58 -24.84 -7.15 9.46
N GLU A 59 -25.68 -6.96 10.48
CA GLU A 59 -26.09 -5.62 10.92
C GLU A 59 -24.89 -4.80 11.44
N ASP A 60 -23.97 -5.45 12.16
CA ASP A 60 -22.75 -4.82 12.68
C ASP A 60 -21.76 -4.47 11.56
N VAL A 61 -21.74 -5.25 10.47
CA VAL A 61 -20.90 -4.98 9.30
C VAL A 61 -21.28 -3.65 8.64
N SER A 62 -22.57 -3.34 8.55
CA SER A 62 -23.05 -2.09 7.93
C SER A 62 -22.68 -0.85 8.76
N ALA A 63 -22.85 -0.93 10.08
CA ALA A 63 -22.43 0.13 11.00
C ALA A 63 -20.90 0.33 10.96
N TYR A 64 -20.15 -0.78 10.95
CA TYR A 64 -18.69 -0.77 10.81
C TYR A 64 -18.25 -0.12 9.49
N ALA A 65 -18.85 -0.51 8.36
CA ALA A 65 -18.52 0.03 7.04
C ALA A 65 -18.73 1.55 6.98
N SER A 66 -19.83 2.04 7.56
CA SER A 66 -20.13 3.47 7.63
C SER A 66 -19.08 4.24 8.45
N PHE A 67 -18.70 3.70 9.62
CA PHE A 67 -17.66 4.32 10.45
C PHE A 67 -16.30 4.33 9.75
N VAL A 68 -15.92 3.22 9.12
CA VAL A 68 -14.65 3.12 8.37
C VAL A 68 -14.64 4.07 7.18
N ALA A 69 -15.74 4.20 6.43
CA ALA A 69 -15.84 5.15 5.33
C ALA A 69 -15.64 6.60 5.81
N TYR A 70 -16.28 6.98 6.91
CA TYR A 70 -16.12 8.30 7.53
C TYR A 70 -14.66 8.56 7.95
N ARG A 71 -14.04 7.62 8.67
CA ARG A 71 -12.65 7.75 9.12
C ARG A 71 -11.64 7.72 7.97
N HIS A 72 -11.92 6.94 6.93
CA HIS A 72 -11.13 6.93 5.71
C HIS A 72 -11.15 8.30 5.02
N ALA A 73 -12.34 8.88 4.83
CA ALA A 73 -12.47 10.21 4.24
C ALA A 73 -11.79 11.29 5.08
N GLN A 74 -11.81 11.15 6.41
CA GLN A 74 -11.21 12.12 7.32
C GLN A 74 -9.68 12.03 7.39
N TYR A 75 -9.11 10.81 7.39
CA TYR A 75 -7.71 10.61 7.74
C TYR A 75 -6.87 9.88 6.68
N VAL A 76 -7.46 9.07 5.82
CA VAL A 76 -6.70 8.24 4.87
C VAL A 76 -6.68 8.90 3.50
N GLU A 77 -7.84 9.22 2.95
CA GLU A 77 -7.99 9.81 1.62
C GLU A 77 -7.18 11.11 1.43
N PRO A 78 -7.13 12.05 2.41
CA PRO A 78 -6.35 13.27 2.24
C PRO A 78 -4.84 13.01 2.06
N THR A 79 -4.32 11.92 2.64
CA THR A 79 -2.89 11.61 2.53
C THR A 79 -2.48 11.16 1.13
N LYS A 80 -3.43 10.82 0.25
CA LYS A 80 -3.18 10.49 -1.16
C LYS A 80 -2.31 11.55 -1.88
N TRP A 81 -2.40 12.81 -1.46
CA TRP A 81 -1.59 13.91 -1.99
C TRP A 81 -0.11 13.86 -1.62
N HIS A 82 0.30 13.01 -0.67
CA HIS A 82 1.70 12.73 -0.37
C HIS A 82 2.30 11.66 -1.30
N ALA A 83 1.49 11.01 -2.14
CA ALA A 83 1.96 10.00 -3.08
C ALA A 83 2.72 10.64 -4.25
N ASP A 84 3.80 9.99 -4.69
CA ASP A 84 4.40 10.29 -5.98
C ASP A 84 3.53 9.72 -7.13
N MET A 85 2.82 8.62 -6.84
CA MET A 85 1.95 7.95 -7.81
C MET A 85 0.71 7.35 -7.16
N VAL A 86 -0.43 7.53 -7.83
CA VAL A 86 -1.70 6.86 -7.50
C VAL A 86 -1.94 5.72 -8.49
N VAL A 87 -2.14 4.51 -7.96
CA VAL A 87 -2.52 3.32 -8.75
C VAL A 87 -3.99 3.01 -8.50
N ASN A 88 -4.77 2.91 -9.57
CA ASN A 88 -6.21 2.68 -9.47
C ASN A 88 -6.53 1.19 -9.38
N GLY A 89 -7.33 0.78 -8.40
CA GLY A 89 -7.80 -0.58 -8.22
C GLY A 89 -6.72 -1.55 -7.73
N LEU A 90 -7.16 -2.74 -7.31
CA LEU A 90 -6.26 -3.78 -6.81
C LEU A 90 -5.78 -4.74 -7.91
N CYS A 91 -6.49 -4.76 -9.05
CA CYS A 91 -6.31 -5.74 -10.12
C CYS A 91 -5.83 -5.11 -11.44
N THR A 92 -5.47 -3.82 -11.45
CA THR A 92 -4.95 -3.21 -12.69
C THR A 92 -3.52 -3.66 -12.93
N HIS A 93 -3.34 -4.49 -13.96
CA HIS A 93 -2.04 -5.00 -14.40
C HIS A 93 -1.05 -3.88 -14.73
N LYS A 94 -1.50 -2.82 -15.43
CA LYS A 94 -0.61 -1.75 -15.93
C LYS A 94 0.07 -0.93 -14.84
N GLY A 95 -0.64 -0.59 -13.76
CA GLY A 95 -0.07 0.21 -12.67
C GLY A 95 1.08 -0.54 -11.98
N GLY A 96 0.87 -1.82 -11.69
CA GLY A 96 1.91 -2.69 -11.15
C GLY A 96 3.09 -2.88 -12.12
N GLU A 97 2.83 -3.06 -13.41
CA GLU A 97 3.88 -3.16 -14.44
C GLU A 97 4.79 -1.93 -14.46
N VAL A 98 4.23 -0.71 -14.39
CA VAL A 98 5.01 0.53 -14.33
C VAL A 98 5.91 0.57 -13.09
N VAL A 99 5.38 0.17 -11.93
CA VAL A 99 6.16 0.10 -10.68
C VAL A 99 7.29 -0.91 -10.81
N LEU A 100 7.01 -2.09 -11.36
CA LEU A 100 8.01 -3.15 -11.54
C LEU A 100 9.16 -2.68 -12.45
N GLU A 101 8.83 -2.03 -13.57
CA GLU A 101 9.85 -1.52 -14.49
C GLU A 101 10.66 -0.37 -13.88
N TRP A 102 10.03 0.49 -13.07
CA TRP A 102 10.74 1.52 -12.32
C TRP A 102 11.73 0.91 -11.30
N ILE A 103 11.29 -0.09 -10.53
CA ILE A 103 12.13 -0.79 -9.54
C ILE A 103 13.32 -1.44 -10.25
N ARG A 104 13.07 -2.19 -11.33
CA ARG A 104 14.13 -2.85 -12.13
C ARG A 104 15.16 -1.85 -12.61
N THR A 105 14.71 -0.74 -13.19
CA THR A 105 15.60 0.32 -13.69
C THR A 105 16.41 0.96 -12.56
N ARG A 106 15.82 1.14 -11.38
CA ARG A 106 16.49 1.72 -10.21
C ARG A 106 17.57 0.79 -9.66
N LEU A 107 17.29 -0.51 -9.58
CA LEU A 107 18.24 -1.52 -9.10
C LEU A 107 19.45 -1.66 -10.03
N LEU A 108 19.24 -1.75 -11.34
CA LEU A 108 20.32 -1.85 -12.32
C LEU A 108 21.30 -0.66 -12.23
N ARG A 109 20.77 0.56 -12.04
CA ARG A 109 21.61 1.77 -11.88
C ARG A 109 22.41 1.76 -10.58
N GLN A 110 21.91 1.14 -9.52
CA GLN A 110 22.66 1.03 -8.26
C GLN A 110 23.82 0.05 -8.39
N GLU A 111 23.66 -1.04 -9.14
CA GLU A 111 24.73 -1.99 -9.44
C GLU A 111 25.82 -1.35 -10.31
N GLU A 112 25.45 -0.64 -11.39
CA GLU A 112 26.41 0.05 -12.25
C GLU A 112 27.24 1.12 -11.50
N ASN A 113 26.63 1.82 -10.54
CA ASN A 113 27.33 2.81 -9.72
C ASN A 113 28.26 2.17 -8.70
N ARG A 114 27.96 0.95 -8.24
CA ARG A 114 28.78 0.19 -7.30
C ARG A 114 30.01 -0.39 -7.99
N ASP A 115 29.91 -0.81 -9.25
CA ASP A 115 31.03 -1.39 -10.02
C ASP A 115 32.03 -0.34 -10.54
N ARG A 116 31.68 0.95 -10.50
CA ARG A 116 32.52 2.07 -10.95
C ARG A 116 33.28 2.79 -9.82
N GLY A 117 32.99 2.48 -8.56
CA GLY A 117 33.65 3.05 -7.37
C GLY A 117 34.68 2.10 -6.79
#